data_AF-A0A397IV52-F1
#
_entry.id   AF-A0A397IV52-F1
#
_cell.length_a   1.000
_cell.length_b   1.000
_cell.length_c   1.000
_cell.angle_alpha   90.00
_cell.angle_beta   90.00
_cell.angle_gamma   90.00
#
_symmetry.space_group_name_H-M   'P 1'
#
loop_
_entity.id
_entity.type
_entity.pdbx_description
1 polymer ?
#
loop_
_entity_poly.entity_id
_entity_poly.type
_entity_poly.pdbx_seq_one_letter_code
_entity_poly.pdbx_strand_id
1 'polypeptide(L)'
;MYDNNFQNIEHISDGDRESLYSAAELKNGIKWKRNFIKQDWRYRLTGYKVALKEIKEDIVEFLKVIKTVKSNESISIYILWNFKKSFYTKLMDSFDDDLHNFLTKTFWDLVWETKLDILLSIA
;
A
#
# COMPACT_ATOMS: atom_id res chain seq x y z
N MET A 1 -1.33 14.39 8.58
CA MET A 1 -2.60 15.08 8.27
C MET A 1 -3.41 14.13 7.42
N TYR A 2 -4.33 13.39 8.03
CA TYR A 2 -5.36 12.65 7.29
C TYR A 2 -6.40 13.68 6.88
N ASP A 3 -6.31 14.21 5.66
CA ASP A 3 -7.50 14.72 5.00
C ASP A 3 -8.16 13.52 4.33
N ASN A 4 -9.47 13.37 4.55
CA ASN A 4 -10.34 12.26 4.16
C ASN A 4 -10.36 11.96 2.65
N ASN A 5 -9.22 11.57 2.09
CA ASN A 5 -9.04 11.33 0.66
C ASN A 5 -9.27 9.86 0.28
N PHE A 6 -9.42 8.99 1.28
CA PHE A 6 -9.71 7.58 1.09
C PHE A 6 -11.22 7.35 1.02
N GLN A 7 -11.66 6.70 -0.04
CA GLN A 7 -13.05 6.30 -0.23
C GLN A 7 -13.16 4.78 -0.31
N ASN A 8 -14.35 4.26 0.01
CA ASN A 8 -14.68 2.83 -0.08
C ASN A 8 -13.76 1.93 0.76
N ILE A 9 -13.32 2.42 1.92
CA ILE A 9 -12.56 1.61 2.87
C ILE A 9 -13.52 0.66 3.57
N GLU A 10 -13.29 -0.63 3.40
CA GLU A 10 -13.93 -1.71 4.15
C GLU A 10 -12.89 -2.37 5.04
N HIS A 11 -13.29 -2.80 6.22
CA HIS A 11 -12.43 -3.60 7.08
C HIS A 11 -12.37 -5.04 6.55
N ILE A 12 -11.17 -5.60 6.43
CA ILE A 12 -10.98 -6.98 5.95
C ILE A 12 -10.75 -7.90 7.15
N SER A 13 -9.80 -7.56 8.01
CA SER A 13 -9.44 -8.40 9.15
C SER A 13 -8.69 -7.63 10.23
N ASP A 14 -8.85 -8.11 11.46
CA ASP A 14 -7.99 -7.73 12.58
C ASP A 14 -7.03 -8.89 12.89
N GLY A 15 -5.76 -8.57 13.00
CA GLY A 15 -4.76 -9.37 13.69
C GLY A 15 -4.47 -8.77 15.06
N ASP A 16 -3.75 -9.51 15.90
CA ASP A 16 -3.45 -9.12 17.29
C ASP A 16 -2.78 -7.74 17.42
N ARG A 17 -2.06 -7.29 16.38
CA ARG A 17 -1.28 -6.05 16.38
C ARG A 17 -1.54 -5.15 15.17
N GLU A 18 -2.34 -5.60 14.21
CA GLU A 18 -2.50 -4.95 12.92
C GLU A 18 -3.94 -5.10 12.44
N SER A 19 -4.47 -4.07 11.79
CA SER A 19 -5.79 -4.12 11.14
C SER A 19 -5.60 -3.91 9.64
N LEU A 20 -6.17 -4.79 8.84
CA LEU A 20 -6.12 -4.71 7.38
C LEU A 20 -7.45 -4.21 6.85
N TYR A 21 -7.36 -3.24 5.94
CA TYR A 21 -8.50 -2.65 5.27
C TYR A 21 -8.35 -2.81 3.75
N SER A 22 -9.48 -2.73 3.06
CA SER A 22 -9.61 -2.90 1.62
C SER A 22 -8.82 -1.86 0.83
N ALA A 23 -8.71 -2.14 -0.46
CA ALA A 23 -8.20 -1.20 -1.44
C ALA A 23 -9.08 0.06 -1.44
N ALA A 24 -8.52 1.17 -0.95
CA ALA A 24 -9.17 2.45 -0.92
C ALA A 24 -8.84 3.23 -2.20
N GLU A 25 -9.83 3.91 -2.76
CA GLU A 25 -9.57 4.85 -3.86
C GLU A 25 -9.15 6.20 -3.29
N LEU A 26 -8.01 6.72 -3.76
CA LEU A 26 -7.46 8.01 -3.36
C LEU A 26 -7.94 9.14 -4.27
N LYS A 27 -9.14 9.67 -4.02
CA LYS A 27 -9.77 10.70 -4.88
C LYS A 27 -8.86 11.91 -5.14
N ASN A 28 -8.24 12.43 -4.08
CA ASN A 28 -7.34 13.59 -4.18
C ASN A 28 -5.87 13.21 -4.04
N GLY A 29 -5.52 11.93 -3.91
CA GLY A 29 -4.16 11.50 -3.58
C GLY A 29 -3.71 11.93 -2.18
N ILE A 30 -2.41 11.83 -1.93
CA ILE A 30 -1.76 12.16 -0.67
C ILE A 30 -0.89 13.40 -0.86
N LYS A 31 -1.03 14.38 0.04
CA LYS A 31 -0.18 15.57 0.08
C LYS A 31 1.28 15.15 0.23
N TRP A 32 2.12 15.53 -0.74
CA TRP A 32 3.54 15.19 -0.79
C TRP A 32 4.43 16.41 -0.50
N LYS A 33 4.39 17.43 -1.35
CA LYS A 33 5.29 18.59 -1.29
C LYS A 33 4.47 19.84 -1.42
N ARG A 34 4.72 20.82 -0.54
CA ARG A 34 4.12 22.14 -0.70
C ARG A 34 4.77 22.84 -1.88
N ASN A 35 3.96 23.33 -2.80
CA ASN A 35 4.38 24.25 -3.84
C ASN A 35 4.37 25.67 -3.25
N PHE A 36 5.54 26.18 -2.89
CA PHE A 36 5.66 27.50 -2.27
C PHE A 36 5.22 28.64 -3.19
N ILE A 37 5.39 28.49 -4.50
CA ILE A 37 5.04 29.51 -5.50
C ILE A 37 3.52 29.63 -5.65
N LYS A 38 2.83 28.49 -5.77
CA LYS A 38 1.36 28.45 -5.91
C LYS A 38 0.62 28.46 -4.56
N GLN A 39 1.35 28.44 -3.45
CA GLN A 39 0.85 28.28 -2.09
C GLN A 39 -0.06 27.04 -1.87
N ASP A 40 0.08 26.03 -2.72
CA ASP A 40 -0.79 24.85 -2.76
C ASP A 40 0.00 23.54 -2.54
N TRP A 41 -0.67 22.41 -2.33
CA TRP A 41 -0.05 21.09 -2.17
C TRP A 41 0.10 20.36 -3.50
N ARG A 42 1.25 19.71 -3.70
CA ARG A 42 1.39 18.67 -4.72
C ARG A 42 0.95 17.34 -4.13
N TYR A 43 0.21 16.58 -4.91
CA TYR A 43 -0.34 15.28 -4.52
C TYR A 43 0.39 14.14 -5.24
N ARG A 44 0.45 12.98 -4.60
CA ARG A 44 0.83 11.70 -5.21
C ARG A 44 -0.29 10.69 -5.08
N LEU A 45 -0.29 9.66 -5.92
CA LEU A 45 -1.27 8.57 -5.89
C LEU A 45 -2.72 9.04 -6.11
N THR A 46 -2.92 10.15 -6.81
CA THR A 46 -4.26 10.63 -7.18
C THR A 46 -4.91 9.66 -8.14
N GLY A 47 -6.10 9.16 -7.80
CA GLY A 47 -6.84 8.17 -8.60
C GLY A 47 -6.30 6.74 -8.52
N TYR A 48 -5.31 6.47 -7.65
CA TYR A 48 -4.81 5.12 -7.42
C TYR A 48 -5.66 4.39 -6.39
N LYS A 49 -5.85 3.08 -6.61
CA LYS A 49 -6.31 2.15 -5.58
C LYS A 49 -5.13 1.71 -4.73
N VAL A 50 -5.29 1.74 -3.41
CA VAL A 50 -4.23 1.44 -2.45
C VAL A 50 -4.75 0.57 -1.33
N ALA A 51 -4.04 -0.49 -0.98
CA ALA A 51 -4.36 -1.30 0.20
C ALA A 51 -3.87 -0.59 1.47
N LEU A 52 -4.69 -0.59 2.52
CA LEU A 52 -4.41 0.08 3.78
C LEU A 52 -4.17 -0.94 4.89
N LYS A 53 -3.00 -0.85 5.52
CA LYS A 53 -2.67 -1.64 6.72
C LYS A 53 -2.37 -0.72 7.88
N GLU A 54 -3.21 -0.74 8.90
CA GLU A 54 -2.96 -0.03 10.17
C GLU A 54 -2.16 -0.92 11.11
N ILE A 55 -1.13 -0.36 11.73
CA ILE A 55 -0.25 -1.08 12.64
C ILE A 55 -0.29 -0.39 14.00
N LYS A 56 -0.59 -1.18 15.03
CA LYS A 56 -0.65 -0.77 16.43
C LYS A 56 0.62 -1.22 17.17
N GLU A 57 1.78 -0.84 16.67
CA GLU A 57 3.07 -1.17 17.28
C GLU A 57 3.89 0.07 17.64
N ASP A 58 4.91 -0.14 18.48
CA ASP A 58 5.93 0.87 18.76
C ASP A 58 6.65 1.26 17.46
N ILE A 59 6.95 2.56 17.31
CA ILE A 59 7.59 3.14 16.13
C ILE A 59 8.90 2.42 15.79
N VAL A 60 9.61 1.91 16.80
CA VAL A 60 10.89 1.22 16.62
C VAL A 60 10.73 -0.12 15.92
N GLU A 61 9.72 -0.91 16.29
CA GLU A 61 9.43 -2.19 15.62
C GLU A 61 8.92 -1.95 14.20
N PHE A 62 8.03 -0.98 14.02
CA PHE A 62 7.53 -0.61 12.70
C PHE A 62 8.67 -0.14 11.75
N LEU A 63 9.60 0.68 12.24
CA LEU A 63 10.75 1.14 11.45
C LEU A 63 11.68 -0.02 11.06
N LYS A 64 11.83 -1.06 11.90
CA LYS A 64 12.58 -2.27 11.53
C LYS A 64 11.89 -3.01 10.39
N VAL A 65 10.58 -3.25 10.48
CA VAL A 65 9.80 -3.91 9.42
C VAL A 65 9.94 -3.14 8.11
N ILE A 66 9.78 -1.81 8.12
CA ILE A 66 9.94 -0.98 6.93
C ILE A 66 11.33 -1.08 6.33
N LYS A 67 12.37 -1.09 7.17
CA LYS A 67 13.76 -1.18 6.69
C LYS A 67 14.00 -2.48 5.92
N THR A 68 13.37 -3.57 6.36
CA THR A 68 13.39 -4.87 5.67
C THR A 68 12.59 -4.84 4.37
N VAL A 69 11.45 -4.14 4.29
CA VAL A 69 10.67 -4.15 3.04
C VAL A 69 11.21 -3.16 2.00
N LYS A 70 11.81 -2.04 2.41
CA LYS A 70 12.42 -1.07 1.48
C LYS A 70 13.63 -1.61 0.71
N SER A 71 14.28 -2.69 1.17
CA SER A 71 15.36 -3.33 0.42
C SER A 71 14.85 -4.17 -0.75
N ASN A 72 13.55 -4.45 -0.82
CA ASN A 72 12.94 -5.19 -1.91
C ASN A 72 12.30 -4.17 -2.87
N GLU A 73 12.99 -3.86 -3.96
CA GLU A 73 12.65 -2.81 -4.94
C GLU A 73 11.27 -2.98 -5.59
N SER A 74 10.65 -4.15 -5.46
CA SER A 74 9.39 -4.53 -6.12
C SER A 74 8.12 -3.99 -5.45
N ILE A 75 8.20 -3.41 -4.24
CA ILE A 75 7.01 -2.98 -3.48
C ILE A 75 7.07 -1.48 -3.17
N SER A 76 6.21 -0.70 -3.82
CA SER A 76 6.01 0.71 -3.50
C SER A 76 5.28 0.86 -2.16
N ILE A 77 6.02 1.21 -1.10
CA ILE A 77 5.46 1.43 0.24
C ILE A 77 5.43 2.91 0.58
N TYR A 78 4.24 3.43 0.88
CA TYR A 78 4.07 4.76 1.44
C TYR A 78 3.63 4.66 2.90
N ILE A 79 4.25 5.44 3.78
CA ILE A 79 3.97 5.43 5.21
C ILE A 79 3.35 6.77 5.57
N LEU A 80 2.14 6.70 6.12
CA LEU A 80 1.45 7.84 6.67
C LEU A 80 1.49 7.77 8.19
N TRP A 81 1.99 8.85 8.80
CA TRP A 81 1.89 9.02 10.24
C TRP A 81 0.58 9.72 10.61
N ASN A 82 -0.26 9.03 11.39
CA ASN A 82 -1.40 9.64 12.04
C ASN A 82 -1.04 10.21 13.43
N PHE A 83 -0.70 11.50 13.47
CA PHE A 83 -0.42 12.23 14.72
C PHE A 83 -1.57 12.21 15.73
N LYS A 84 -2.82 11.96 15.31
CA LYS A 84 -3.99 12.00 16.21
C LYS A 84 -4.28 10.69 16.94
N LYS A 85 -3.89 9.55 16.37
CA LYS A 85 -4.27 8.22 16.90
C LYS A 85 -3.08 7.34 17.31
N SER A 86 -1.85 7.85 17.22
CA SER A 86 -0.62 7.08 17.54
C SER A 86 -0.48 5.77 16.75
N PHE A 87 -1.14 5.66 15.60
CA PHE A 87 -1.03 4.51 14.69
C PHE A 87 -0.35 4.93 13.38
N TYR A 88 0.34 3.98 12.77
CA TYR A 88 0.94 4.12 11.46
C TYR A 88 0.09 3.41 10.42
N THR A 89 0.00 4.01 9.23
CA THR A 89 -0.69 3.38 8.11
C THR A 89 0.29 3.15 6.99
N LYS A 90 0.41 1.89 6.61
CA LYS A 90 1.16 1.44 5.44
C LYS A 90 0.20 1.39 4.26
N LEU A 91 0.59 2.06 3.19
CA LEU A 91 -0.04 1.99 1.88
C LEU A 91 0.79 1.11 0.98
N MET A 92 0.12 0.21 0.30
CA MET A 92 0.70 -0.66 -0.70
C MET A 92 -0.15 -0.59 -1.96
N ASP A 93 0.46 -0.87 -3.11
CA ASP A 93 -0.31 -1.07 -4.34
C ASP A 93 -1.33 -2.19 -4.09
N SER A 94 -2.60 -1.93 -4.41
CA SER A 94 -3.64 -2.94 -4.31
C SER A 94 -3.66 -3.77 -5.59
N PHE A 95 -3.55 -5.09 -5.43
CA PHE A 95 -3.78 -6.03 -6.51
C PHE A 95 -5.15 -6.70 -6.28
N ASP A 96 -5.86 -7.00 -7.37
CA ASP A 96 -7.21 -7.57 -7.30
C ASP A 96 -7.19 -9.04 -6.82
N ASP A 97 -6.05 -9.74 -6.95
CA ASP A 97 -5.85 -11.12 -6.50
C ASP A 97 -4.43 -11.30 -5.93
N ASP A 98 -4.26 -12.24 -4.99
CA ASP A 98 -2.94 -12.75 -4.64
C ASP A 98 -2.38 -13.66 -5.76
N LEU A 99 -1.07 -13.91 -5.71
CA LEU A 99 -0.38 -14.69 -6.74
C LEU A 99 -0.98 -16.10 -6.90
N HIS A 100 -1.41 -16.75 -5.81
CA HIS A 100 -1.97 -18.09 -5.87
C HIS A 100 -3.33 -18.10 -6.58
N ASN A 101 -4.21 -17.17 -6.21
CA ASN A 101 -5.51 -16.98 -6.83
C ASN A 101 -5.39 -16.58 -8.30
N PHE A 102 -4.49 -15.66 -8.62
CA PHE A 102 -4.21 -15.24 -9.99
C PHE A 102 -3.74 -16.40 -10.87
N LEU A 103 -2.75 -17.17 -10.40
CA LEU A 103 -2.24 -18.33 -11.14
C LEU A 103 -3.31 -19.41 -11.26
N THR A 104 -4.08 -19.70 -10.21
CA THR A 104 -5.15 -20.70 -10.27
C THR A 104 -6.18 -20.38 -11.36
N LYS A 105 -6.49 -19.09 -11.56
CA LYS A 105 -7.43 -18.64 -12.59
C LYS A 105 -6.83 -18.63 -14.01
N THR A 106 -5.55 -18.26 -14.15
CA THR A 106 -4.99 -17.86 -15.47
C THR A 106 -3.81 -18.71 -15.95
N PHE A 107 -3.28 -19.63 -15.14
CA PHE A 107 -2.01 -20.30 -15.41
C PHE A 107 -1.95 -21.00 -16.78
N TRP A 108 -3.05 -21.61 -17.22
CA TRP A 108 -3.09 -22.30 -18.51
C TRP A 108 -3.07 -21.33 -19.70
N ASP A 109 -3.55 -20.10 -19.52
CA ASP A 109 -3.62 -19.08 -20.55
C ASP A 109 -2.33 -18.25 -20.66
N LEU A 110 -1.47 -18.30 -19.65
CA LEU A 110 -0.18 -17.60 -19.65
C LEU A 110 0.81 -18.26 -20.62
N VAL A 111 1.43 -17.44 -21.47
CA VAL A 111 2.56 -17.85 -22.31
C VAL A 111 3.80 -18.15 -21.46
N TRP A 112 4.69 -19.00 -21.99
CA TRP A 112 5.84 -19.52 -21.25
C TRP A 112 6.79 -18.42 -20.74
N GLU A 113 6.99 -17.37 -21.53
CA GLU A 113 7.82 -16.22 -21.14
C GLU A 113 7.28 -15.52 -19.87
N THR A 114 5.97 -15.24 -19.82
CA THR A 114 5.34 -14.64 -18.64
C THR A 114 5.43 -15.54 -17.41
N LYS A 115 5.39 -16.86 -17.57
CA LYS A 115 5.61 -17.81 -16.46
C LYS A 115 7.03 -17.70 -15.90
N LEU A 116 8.03 -17.56 -16.77
CA LEU A 116 9.42 -17.36 -16.37
C LEU A 116 9.64 -16.00 -15.71
N ASP A 117 9.02 -14.94 -16.25
CA ASP A 117 9.11 -13.60 -15.66
C ASP A 117 8.51 -13.54 -14.25
N ILE A 118 7.37 -14.21 -14.04
CA ILE A 118 6.76 -14.35 -12.71
C ILE A 118 7.72 -15.07 -11.76
N LEU A 119 8.33 -16.19 -12.18
CA LEU A 119 9.31 -16.94 -11.39
C LEU A 119 10.54 -16.10 -11.05
N LEU A 120 11.06 -15.32 -12.00
CA LEU A 120 12.21 -14.45 -11.79
C LEU A 120 11.88 -13.27 -10.87
N SER A 121 10.63 -12.82 -10.83
CA SER A 121 10.20 -11.69 -10.01
C SER A 121 9.95 -12.06 -8.53
N ILE A 122 9.90 -13.36 -8.20
CA ILE A 122 9.70 -13.87 -6.83
C ILE A 122 10.96 -14.51 -6.22
N ALA A 123 12.03 -14.68 -7.00
CA ALA A 123 13.32 -15.24 -6.57
C ALA A 123 14.16 -14.21 -5.81
#